data_AF-A0A5J4QNX6-F1
#
_entry.id   AF-A0A5J4QNX6-F1
#
_cell.length_a   1.000
_cell.length_b   1.000
_cell.length_c   1.000
_cell.angle_alpha   90.00
_cell.angle_beta   90.00
_cell.angle_gamma   90.00
#
_symmetry.space_group_name_H-M   'P 1'
#
loop_
_entity.id
_entity.type
_entity.pdbx_description
1 polymer ?
#
loop_
_entity_poly.entity_id
_entity_poly.type
_entity_poly.pdbx_seq_one_letter_code
_entity_poly.pdbx_strand_id
1 'polypeptide(L)'
;MYLAMELLGPTLNDITQLPQINGLDISSVVKIGIYGLDALAVLHNTGFSHGSINSDKFAIGYTKDLIGNLYLFGFGKSMKFDNL
;
A
#
# COMPACT_ATOMS: atom_id res chain seq x y z
N MET A 1 18.19 -8.75 12.46
CA MET A 1 17.88 -9.02 11.03
C MET A 1 17.61 -7.68 10.38
N TYR A 2 18.19 -7.44 9.21
CA TYR A 2 17.96 -6.22 8.44
C TYR A 2 17.44 -6.60 7.05
N LEU A 3 16.50 -5.80 6.53
CA LEU A 3 15.93 -5.95 5.20
C LEU A 3 16.12 -4.62 4.48
N ALA A 4 16.78 -4.65 3.32
CA ALA A 4 16.86 -3.50 2.42
C ALA A 4 15.75 -3.61 1.36
N MET A 5 15.03 -2.52 1.13
CA MET A 5 13.94 -2.42 0.16
C MET A 5 14.01 -1.07 -0.56
N GLU A 6 13.23 -0.94 -1.63
CA GLU A 6 13.11 0.32 -2.36
C GLU A 6 12.58 1.44 -1.45
N LEU A 7 13.13 2.65 -1.61
CA LEU A 7 12.67 3.83 -0.88
C LEU A 7 11.35 4.32 -1.49
N LEU A 8 10.31 4.36 -0.66
CA LEU A 8 8.97 4.83 -1.04
C LEU A 8 8.76 6.29 -0.66
N GLY A 9 7.75 6.90 -1.29
CA GLY A 9 7.24 8.22 -0.92
C GLY A 9 6.30 8.17 0.29
N PRO A 10 5.52 9.25 0.51
CA PRO A 10 4.56 9.34 1.60
C PRO A 10 3.53 8.21 1.58
N THR A 11 3.07 7.81 2.77
CA THR A 11 1.94 6.91 2.92
C THR A 11 0.62 7.59 2.59
N LEU A 12 -0.45 6.82 2.38
CA LEU A 12 -1.79 7.39 2.23
C LEU A 12 -2.20 8.16 3.48
N ASN A 13 -1.80 7.68 4.67
CA ASN A 13 -2.07 8.38 5.93
C ASN A 13 -1.39 9.75 5.94
N ASP A 14 -0.10 9.81 5.60
CA ASP A 14 0.66 11.06 5.50
C ASP A 14 -0.02 12.04 4.54
N ILE A 15 -0.46 11.57 3.37
CA ILE A 15 -1.13 12.39 2.36
C ILE A 15 -2.44 12.97 2.90
N THR A 16 -3.27 12.15 3.56
CA THR A 16 -4.57 12.61 4.10
C THR A 16 -4.45 13.58 5.27
N GLN A 17 -3.29 13.63 5.93
CA GLN A 17 -3.03 14.55 7.03
C GLN A 17 -2.41 15.88 6.58
N LEU A 18 -2.10 16.03 5.29
CA LEU A 18 -1.57 17.29 4.75
C LEU A 18 -2.61 18.42 4.92
N PRO A 19 -2.25 19.58 5.49
CA PRO A 19 -3.20 20.66 5.76
C PRO A 19 -3.98 21.17 4.53
N GLN A 20 -3.36 21.07 3.35
CA GLN A 20 -3.95 21.46 2.07
C GLN A 20 -4.93 20.43 1.48
N ILE A 21 -5.02 19.23 2.06
CA ILE A 21 -5.85 18.13 1.58
C ILE A 21 -7.14 18.08 2.42
N ASN A 22 -8.26 18.51 1.84
CA ASN A 22 -9.60 18.39 2.44
C ASN A 22 -10.30 17.12 1.96
N GLY A 23 -9.62 15.99 2.12
CA GLY A 23 -10.04 14.70 1.58
C GLY A 23 -9.56 14.43 0.15
N LEU A 24 -9.65 13.17 -0.25
CA LEU A 24 -9.27 12.72 -1.60
C LEU A 24 -10.46 12.85 -2.55
N ASP A 25 -10.20 13.26 -3.78
CA ASP A 25 -11.21 13.24 -4.83
C ASP A 25 -11.61 11.80 -5.19
N ILE A 26 -12.80 11.63 -5.77
CA ILE A 26 -13.33 10.31 -6.10
C ILE A 26 -12.43 9.52 -7.05
N SER A 27 -11.75 10.17 -8.00
CA SER A 27 -10.83 9.51 -8.93
C SER A 27 -9.62 8.96 -8.17
N SER A 28 -9.06 9.73 -7.23
CA SER A 28 -7.98 9.27 -6.35
C SER A 28 -8.40 8.10 -5.48
N VAL A 29 -9.60 8.16 -4.87
CA VAL A 29 -10.15 7.06 -4.06
C VAL A 29 -10.32 5.79 -4.88
N VAL A 30 -10.87 5.89 -6.09
CA VAL A 30 -11.07 4.75 -6.99
C VAL A 30 -9.74 4.13 -7.42
N LYS A 31 -8.74 4.95 -7.80
CA LYS A 31 -7.39 4.45 -8.14
C LYS A 31 -6.74 3.72 -6.97
N ILE A 32 -6.82 4.29 -5.77
CA ILE A 32 -6.30 3.65 -4.55
C ILE A 32 -7.00 2.30 -4.32
N GLY A 33 -8.32 2.25 -4.46
CA GLY A 33 -9.09 1.02 -4.31
C GLY A 33 -8.65 -0.05 -5.30
N ILE A 34 -8.52 0.29 -6.59
CA ILE A 34 -8.09 -0.65 -7.63
C ILE A 34 -6.68 -1.18 -7.34
N TYR A 35 -5.69 -0.29 -7.20
CA TYR A 35 -4.29 -0.71 -7.01
C TYR A 35 -4.06 -1.40 -5.67
N GLY A 36 -4.77 -0.98 -4.61
CA GLY A 36 -4.71 -1.62 -3.31
C GLY A 36 -5.27 -3.04 -3.35
N LEU A 37 -6.40 -3.25 -4.03
CA LEU A 37 -6.98 -4.58 -4.23
C LEU A 37 -6.10 -5.46 -5.10
N ASP A 38 -5.51 -4.92 -6.17
CA ASP A 38 -4.58 -5.67 -7.02
C ASP A 38 -3.35 -6.14 -6.23
N ALA A 39 -2.76 -5.27 -5.40
CA ALA A 39 -1.64 -5.63 -4.55
C ALA A 39 -2.01 -6.74 -3.54
N LEU A 40 -3.20 -6.67 -2.95
CA LEU A 40 -3.71 -7.69 -2.04
C LEU A 40 -4.00 -9.01 -2.76
N ALA A 41 -4.57 -8.97 -3.97
CA ALA A 41 -4.81 -10.14 -4.78
C ALA A 41 -3.50 -10.86 -5.13
N VAL A 42 -2.45 -10.11 -5.50
CA VAL A 42 -1.12 -10.66 -5.72
C VAL A 42 -0.61 -11.35 -4.46
N LEU A 43 -0.66 -10.67 -3.30
CA LEU A 43 -0.23 -11.27 -2.03
C LEU A 43 -1.00 -12.55 -1.70
N HIS A 44 -2.33 -12.51 -1.81
CA HIS A 44 -3.19 -13.65 -1.52
C HIS A 44 -2.92 -14.83 -2.46
N ASN A 45 -2.63 -14.58 -3.74
CA ASN A 45 -2.26 -15.60 -4.71
C ASN A 45 -0.91 -16.28 -4.38
N THR A 46 -0.03 -15.63 -3.60
CA THR A 46 1.18 -16.27 -3.06
C THR A 46 0.93 -17.14 -1.83
N GLY A 47 -0.32 -17.18 -1.33
CA GLY A 47 -0.71 -17.96 -0.17
C GLY A 47 -0.53 -17.24 1.16
N PHE A 48 -0.45 -15.91 1.18
CA PHE A 48 -0.30 -15.12 2.40
C PHE A 48 -1.40 -14.08 2.56
N SER A 49 -1.79 -13.79 3.80
CA SER A 49 -2.51 -12.58 4.18
C SER A 49 -1.55 -11.54 4.73
N HIS A 50 -1.86 -10.24 4.57
CA HIS A 50 -1.00 -9.18 5.11
C HIS A 50 -1.09 -9.08 6.65
N GLY A 51 -2.29 -9.23 7.22
CA GLY A 51 -2.55 -9.23 8.66
C GLY A 51 -2.63 -7.86 9.35
N SER A 52 -2.53 -6.74 8.61
CA SER A 52 -2.50 -5.39 9.20
C SER A 52 -2.78 -4.26 8.22
N ILE A 53 -3.80 -4.43 7.37
CA ILE A 53 -4.12 -3.44 6.34
C ILE A 53 -4.74 -2.16 6.93
N ASN A 54 -4.12 -1.02 6.61
CA ASN A 54 -4.59 0.33 6.86
C ASN A 54 -3.85 1.33 5.94
N SER A 55 -4.15 2.63 6.05
CA SER A 55 -3.54 3.69 5.23
C SER A 55 -2.02 3.84 5.41
N ASP A 56 -1.45 3.40 6.53
CA ASP A 56 0.00 3.42 6.78
C ASP A 56 0.76 2.29 6.05
N LYS A 57 0.06 1.33 5.45
CA LYS A 57 0.66 0.22 4.68
C LYS A 57 0.67 0.42 3.18
N PHE A 58 0.13 1.55 2.75
CA PHE A 58 0.14 1.95 1.36
C PHE A 58 0.92 3.24 1.18
N ALA A 59 1.87 3.24 0.25
CA ALA A 59 2.67 4.42 -0.06
C ALA A 59 2.78 4.62 -1.57
N ILE A 60 3.00 5.87 -1.98
CA ILE A 60 3.25 6.21 -3.39
C ILE A 60 4.73 6.05 -3.74
N GLY A 61 5.06 5.97 -5.03
CA GLY A 61 6.45 5.97 -5.48
C GLY A 61 7.21 7.25 -5.14
N TYR A 62 8.51 7.14 -4.85
CA TYR A 62 9.35 8.27 -4.47
C TYR A 62 9.85 9.09 -5.67
N THR A 63 10.20 8.43 -6.78
CA THR A 63 10.77 9.09 -7.96
C THR A 63 9.70 9.44 -8.99
N LYS A 64 10.03 10.34 -9.93
CA LYS A 64 9.11 10.77 -11.00
C LYS A 64 8.60 9.61 -11.85
N ASP A 65 9.45 8.61 -12.08
CA ASP A 65 9.12 7.45 -12.91
C ASP A 65 8.18 6.46 -12.21
N LEU A 66 8.02 6.60 -10.89
CA LEU A 66 7.17 5.77 -10.05
C LEU A 66 5.91 6.52 -9.58
N ILE A 67 5.72 7.76 -10.05
CA ILE A 67 4.51 8.54 -9.77
C ILE A 67 3.31 7.81 -10.37
N GLY A 68 2.30 7.58 -9.54
CA GLY A 68 1.07 6.87 -9.92
C GLY A 68 1.04 5.41 -9.50
N ASN A 69 2.16 4.85 -9.03
CA ASN A 69 2.18 3.51 -8.41
C ASN A 69 1.75 3.60 -6.94
N LEU A 70 1.05 2.56 -6.48
CA LEU A 70 0.71 2.35 -5.08
C LEU A 70 1.38 1.06 -4.60
N TYR A 71 2.13 1.14 -3.50
CA TYR A 71 2.90 0.04 -2.94
C TYR A 71 2.30 -0.44 -1.64
N LEU A 72 2.15 -1.75 -1.49
CA LEU A 72 1.82 -2.40 -0.22
C LEU A 72 3.10 -2.82 0.49
N PHE A 73 3.26 -2.47 1.77
CA PHE A 73 4.44 -2.81 2.56
C PHE A 73 4.12 -3.07 4.04
N GLY A 74 5.10 -3.59 4.78
CA GLY A 74 4.97 -3.84 6.22
C GLY A 74 4.43 -5.22 6.58
N PHE A 75 4.94 -6.26 5.93
CA PHE A 75 4.56 -7.67 6.05
C PHE A 75 4.91 -8.36 7.39
N GLY A 76 5.27 -7.60 8.43
CA GLY A 76 5.69 -8.17 9.72
C GLY A 76 4.58 -8.92 10.49
N LYS A 77 3.33 -8.75 10.09
CA LYS A 77 2.16 -9.47 10.63
C LYS A 77 1.54 -10.45 9.62
N SER A 78 2.23 -10.69 8.50
CA SER A 78 1.70 -11.56 7.45
C SER A 78 1.65 -13.01 7.90
N MET A 79 0.58 -13.69 7.51
CA MET A 79 0.34 -15.09 7.86
C MET A 79 0.11 -15.89 6.59
N LYS A 80 0.76 -17.03 6.48
CA LYS A 80 0.46 -17.99 5.41
C LYS A 80 -0.95 -18.54 5.61
N PHE A 81 -1.70 -18.68 4.54
CA PHE A 81 -2.91 -19.51 4.57
C PHE A 81 -2.45 -20.95 4.76
N ASP A 82 -2.80 -21.55 5.90
CA ASP A 82 -2.77 -23.01 6.00
C ASP A 82 -3.88 -23.52 5.09
N ASN A 83 -3.52 -24.44 4.18
CA ASN A 83 -4.38 -24.95 3.11
C ASN A 83 -5.84 -25.13 3.59
N LEU A 84 -6.77 -24.38 3.00
CA LEU A 84 -8.20 -24.69 3.05
C LEU A 84 -8.48 -25.98 2.28
#